data_AF-A0A0U2ZWD9-F1
#
_entry.id   AF-A0A0U2ZWD9-F1
#
_cell.length_a   1.000
_cell.length_b   1.000
_cell.length_c   1.000
_cell.angle_alpha   90.00
_cell.angle_beta   90.00
_cell.angle_gamma   90.00
#
_symmetry.space_group_name_H-M   'P 1'
#
loop_
_entity.id
_entity.type
_entity.pdbx_description
1 polymer ?
#
loop_
_entity_poly.entity_id
_entity_poly.type
_entity_poly.pdbx_seq_one_letter_code
_entity_poly.pdbx_strand_id
1 'polypeptide(L)'
;SPRPLTHDLVASVIDNLGGDLQDIYISELREHTYFAKLRIKKDGELVEVDCRPSDAIALAVTAKVPIFVAEDVLGEACGEN
;
A
#
# COMPACT_ATOMS: atom_id res chain seq x y z
N SER A 1 -25.18 -10.61 -2.95
CA SER A 1 -24.20 -10.09 -1.98
C SER A 1 -24.29 -8.57 -1.96
N PRO A 2 -23.93 -7.88 -0.86
CA PRO A 2 -23.81 -6.42 -0.89
C PRO A 2 -22.77 -6.00 -1.94
N ARG A 3 -22.93 -4.79 -2.49
CA ARG A 3 -22.01 -4.21 -3.47
C ARG A 3 -20.62 -3.97 -2.82
N PRO A 4 -19.52 -4.11 -3.57
CA PRO A 4 -18.17 -3.93 -3.02
C PRO A 4 -17.93 -2.49 -2.56
N LEU A 5 -17.16 -2.32 -1.49
CA LEU A 5 -16.65 -1.01 -1.06
C LEU A 5 -15.46 -0.60 -1.94
N THR A 6 -14.99 0.63 -1.78
CA THR A 6 -13.91 1.19 -2.64
C THR A 6 -12.64 0.35 -2.63
N HIS A 7 -12.17 -0.11 -1.47
CA HIS A 7 -10.95 -0.92 -1.40
C HIS A 7 -11.14 -2.32 -1.99
N ASP A 8 -12.33 -2.91 -1.84
CA ASP A 8 -12.67 -4.18 -2.50
C ASP A 8 -12.70 -4.00 -4.03
N LEU A 9 -13.26 -2.89 -4.51
CA LEU A 9 -13.28 -2.54 -5.93
C LEU A 9 -11.86 -2.39 -6.47
N VAL A 10 -10.98 -1.68 -5.77
CA VAL A 10 -9.59 -1.46 -6.24
C VAL A 10 -8.80 -2.77 -6.24
N ALA A 11 -8.90 -3.59 -5.19
CA ALA A 11 -8.27 -4.90 -5.17
C ALA A 11 -8.75 -5.76 -6.36
N SER A 12 -10.07 -5.78 -6.60
CA SER A 12 -10.63 -6.49 -7.75
C SER A 12 -10.15 -5.94 -9.09
N VAL A 13 -9.98 -4.63 -9.23
CA VAL A 13 -9.43 -4.01 -10.45
C VAL A 13 -7.99 -4.45 -10.67
N ILE A 14 -7.15 -4.48 -9.63
CA ILE A 14 -5.76 -4.94 -9.72
C ILE A 14 -5.72 -6.40 -10.23
N ASP A 15 -6.47 -7.29 -9.58
CA ASP A 15 -6.54 -8.71 -9.94
C ASP A 15 -7.03 -8.92 -11.38
N ASN A 16 -8.12 -8.25 -11.77
CA ASN A 16 -8.71 -8.38 -13.11
C ASN A 16 -7.81 -7.82 -14.23
N LEU A 17 -6.89 -6.90 -13.90
CA LEU A 17 -5.90 -6.38 -14.84
C LEU A 17 -4.58 -7.19 -14.83
N GLY A 18 -4.58 -8.33 -14.14
CA GLY A 18 -3.44 -9.27 -14.06
C GLY A 18 -2.34 -8.84 -13.09
N GLY A 19 -2.63 -7.88 -12.20
CA GLY A 19 -1.71 -7.52 -11.12
C GLY A 19 -1.94 -8.39 -9.88
N ASP A 20 -0.88 -8.62 -9.13
CA ASP A 20 -0.90 -9.30 -7.83
C ASP A 20 -0.32 -8.37 -6.78
N LEU A 21 -1.18 -7.77 -5.94
CA LEU A 21 -0.75 -6.88 -4.86
C LEU A 21 0.08 -7.69 -3.85
N GLN A 22 1.39 -7.47 -3.81
CA GLN A 22 2.29 -8.24 -2.94
C GLN A 22 2.23 -7.75 -1.51
N ASP A 23 2.28 -6.44 -1.35
CA ASP A 23 2.34 -5.74 -0.07
C ASP A 23 2.17 -4.22 -0.30
N ILE A 24 2.17 -3.47 0.80
CA ILE A 24 2.30 -2.02 0.77
C ILE A 24 3.56 -1.58 1.51
N TYR A 25 4.12 -0.45 1.09
CA TYR A 25 5.34 0.11 1.67
C TYR A 25 5.17 1.58 2.01
N ILE A 26 5.21 1.92 3.30
CA ILE A 26 5.28 3.31 3.77
C ILE A 26 6.74 3.75 3.64
N SER A 27 7.02 4.58 2.63
CA SER A 27 8.37 4.78 2.11
C SER A 27 9.08 6.01 2.64
N GLU A 28 8.34 7.08 3.00
CA GLU A 28 8.96 8.34 3.41
C GLU A 28 8.02 9.23 4.23
N LEU A 29 8.63 10.10 5.03
CA LEU A 29 8.01 11.23 5.72
C LEU A 29 8.68 12.51 5.24
N ARG A 30 7.92 13.40 4.59
CA ARG A 30 8.43 14.71 4.12
C ARG A 30 7.49 15.80 4.58
N GLU A 31 8.02 16.82 5.25
CA GLU A 31 7.22 17.95 5.74
C GLU A 31 5.96 17.51 6.52
N HIS A 32 6.10 16.50 7.38
CA HIS A 32 5.00 15.87 8.16
C HIS A 32 3.94 15.12 7.32
N THR A 33 4.22 14.89 6.03
CA THR A 33 3.38 14.10 5.13
C THR A 33 4.02 12.73 4.89
N TYR A 34 3.29 11.67 5.25
CA TYR A 34 3.71 10.30 4.98
C TYR A 34 3.28 9.88 3.56
N PHE A 35 4.16 9.15 2.87
CA PHE A 35 3.91 8.58 1.55
C PHE A 35 3.96 7.07 1.61
N ALA A 36 3.16 6.42 0.77
CA ALA A 36 3.12 4.98 0.67
C ALA A 36 3.00 4.50 -0.78
N LYS A 37 3.43 3.27 -1.01
CA LYS A 37 3.37 2.62 -2.31
C LYS A 37 2.59 1.32 -2.21
N LEU A 38 1.69 1.10 -3.15
CA LEU A 38 1.18 -0.24 -3.43
C LEU A 38 2.21 -0.95 -4.30
N ARG A 39 2.72 -2.09 -3.88
CA ARG A 39 3.72 -2.86 -4.64
C ARG A 39 3.03 -4.04 -5.31
N ILE A 40 2.78 -3.89 -6.61
CA ILE A 40 1.98 -4.82 -7.42
C ILE A 40 2.90 -5.57 -8.36
N LYS A 41 2.90 -6.89 -8.29
CA LYS A 41 3.62 -7.73 -9.25
C LYS A 41 2.76 -7.92 -10.49
N LYS A 42 3.32 -7.65 -11.67
CA LYS A 42 2.64 -7.89 -12.95
C LYS A 42 3.68 -8.30 -13.99
N ASP A 43 3.41 -9.40 -14.71
CA ASP A 43 4.30 -9.90 -15.76
C ASP A 43 5.77 -10.11 -15.32
N GLY A 44 5.97 -10.41 -14.04
CA GLY A 44 7.31 -10.59 -13.44
C GLY A 44 7.98 -9.30 -12.95
N GLU A 45 7.41 -8.14 -13.25
CA GLU A 45 7.90 -6.84 -12.81
C GLU A 45 7.15 -6.35 -11.56
N LEU A 46 7.84 -5.56 -10.75
CA LEU A 46 7.25 -4.89 -9.60
C LEU A 46 6.86 -3.46 -9.99
N VAL A 47 5.57 -3.20 -10.04
CA VAL A 47 5.00 -1.87 -10.29
C VAL A 47 4.67 -1.23 -8.95
N GLU A 48 5.19 -0.03 -8.72
CA GLU A 48 4.88 0.76 -7.53
C GLU A 48 3.88 1.87 -7.87
N VAL A 49 2.78 1.94 -7.12
CA VAL A 49 1.76 2.99 -7.27
C VAL A 49 1.76 3.87 -6.04
N ASP A 50 2.06 5.15 -6.23
CA ASP A 50 2.05 6.17 -5.17
C ASP A 50 0.64 6.38 -4.62
N CYS A 51 0.53 6.45 -3.29
CA CYS A 51 -0.73 6.64 -2.60
C CYS A 51 -0.50 7.17 -1.18
N ARG A 52 -1.59 7.58 -0.51
CA ARG A 52 -1.53 7.92 0.91
C ARG A 52 -1.48 6.65 1.76
N PRO A 53 -0.80 6.65 2.91
CA PRO A 53 -0.77 5.51 3.82
C PRO A 53 -2.15 5.02 4.25
N SER A 54 -3.14 5.91 4.42
CA SER A 54 -4.50 5.50 4.78
C SER A 54 -5.13 4.57 3.74
N ASP A 55 -4.93 4.88 2.46
CA ASP A 55 -5.48 4.11 1.35
C ASP A 55 -4.71 2.78 1.20
N ALA A 56 -3.38 2.82 1.34
CA ALA A 56 -2.51 1.65 1.33
C ALA A 56 -2.86 0.65 2.44
N ILE A 57 -3.01 1.13 3.69
CA ILE A 57 -3.36 0.30 4.85
C ILE A 57 -4.74 -0.32 4.66
N ALA A 58 -5.72 0.44 4.19
CA ALA A 58 -7.06 -0.09 3.96
C ALA A 58 -7.08 -1.18 2.89
N LEU A 59 -6.34 -1.00 1.79
CA LEU A 59 -6.13 -2.03 0.77
C LEU A 59 -5.38 -3.25 1.33
N ALA A 60 -4.36 -3.04 2.15
CA ALA A 60 -3.61 -4.14 2.76
C ALA A 60 -4.48 -5.00 3.68
N VAL A 61 -5.36 -4.38 4.47
CA VAL A 61 -6.33 -5.08 5.31
C VAL A 61 -7.36 -5.84 4.47
N THR A 62 -7.88 -5.22 3.39
CA THR A 62 -8.84 -5.86 2.47
C THR A 62 -8.22 -7.04 1.73
N ALA A 63 -7.03 -6.86 1.16
CA ALA A 63 -6.33 -7.87 0.35
C ALA A 63 -5.53 -8.89 1.20
N LYS A 64 -5.38 -8.62 2.51
CA LYS A 64 -4.60 -9.43 3.47
C LYS A 64 -3.13 -9.58 3.07
N VAL A 65 -2.53 -8.47 2.67
CA VAL A 65 -1.11 -8.42 2.27
C VAL A 65 -0.26 -7.76 3.36
N PRO A 66 1.05 -8.04 3.43
CA PRO A 66 1.94 -7.43 4.40
C PRO A 66 2.00 -5.90 4.30
N ILE A 67 2.35 -5.27 5.42
CA ILE A 67 2.63 -3.84 5.52
C ILE A 67 4.11 -3.69 5.90
N PHE A 68 4.86 -2.97 5.09
CA PHE A 68 6.25 -2.61 5.36
C PHE A 68 6.36 -1.11 5.59
N VAL A 69 7.33 -0.72 6.42
CA VAL A 69 7.63 0.68 6.73
C VAL A 69 9.13 0.86 6.63
N ALA A 70 9.57 1.97 6.06
CA ALA A 70 10.98 2.34 6.04
C ALA A 70 11.48 2.61 7.48
N GLU A 71 12.70 2.17 7.78
CA GLU A 71 13.24 2.22 9.15
C GLU A 71 13.42 3.66 9.66
N ASP A 72 13.85 4.56 8.78
CA ASP A 72 13.94 6.00 9.03
C ASP A 72 12.58 6.61 9.38
N VAL A 73 11.53 6.26 8.61
CA VAL A 73 10.16 6.69 8.89
C VAL A 73 9.66 6.17 10.23
N LEU A 74 10.00 4.93 10.58
CA LEU A 74 9.64 4.35 11.87
C LEU A 74 10.34 5.07 13.02
N GLY A 75 11.64 5.37 12.89
CA GLY A 75 12.42 6.12 13.88
C GLY A 75 11.84 7.52 14.11
N GLU A 76 11.50 8.25 13.04
CA GLU A 76 10.85 9.56 13.14
C GLU A 76 9.49 9.49 13.84
N ALA A 77 8.67 8.49 13.51
CA ALA A 77 7.34 8.32 14.09
C ALA A 77 7.38 7.93 15.58
N CYS A 78 8.39 7.17 16.00
CA CYS A 78 8.57 6.73 17.39
C CYS A 78 9.30 7.77 18.26
N GLY A 79 9.77 8.87 17.68
CA GLY A 79 10.50 9.90 18.41
C GLY A 79 11.92 9.47 18.82
N GLU A 80 12.53 8.55 18.07
CA GLU A 80 13.90 8.09 18.29
C GLU A 80 14.97 9.02 17.66
N ASN A 81 14.65 10.31 17.55
CA ASN A 81 15.55 11.36 17.06
C ASN A 81 16.05 12.28 18.19
#